data_AF-A0A0F0GJA8-F1
#
_entry.id   AF-A0A0F0GJA8-F1
#
_cell.length_a   1.000
_cell.length_b   1.000
_cell.length_c   1.000
_cell.angle_alpha   90.00
_cell.angle_beta   90.00
_cell.angle_gamma   90.00
#
_symmetry.space_group_name_H-M   'P 1'
#
loop_
_entity.id
_entity.type
_entity.pdbx_description
1 polymer ?
#
loop_
_entity_poly.entity_id
_entity_poly.type
_entity_poly.pdbx_seq_one_letter_code
_entity_poly.pdbx_strand_id
1 'polypeptide(L)'
;LASGEPQLAVREGVVRVPRLARVAAASGELRPVVDALGTVLVTGASGMLGGLVARHLVAEHGVRSLLLVSRRGAEAPGAAELAAELAESGASVVIAAADVA
;
A
#
# COMPACT_ATOMS: atom_id res chain seq x y z
N LEU A 1 -35.81 10.32 -5.05
CA LEU A 1 -35.51 11.76 -4.92
C LEU A 1 -35.35 12.32 -6.34
N ALA A 2 -36.01 13.43 -6.66
CA ALA A 2 -36.03 14.01 -8.02
C ALA A 2 -34.79 14.85 -8.38
N SER A 3 -33.70 14.75 -7.61
CA SER A 3 -32.51 15.59 -7.75
C SER A 3 -31.65 15.28 -8.98
N GLY A 4 -31.83 14.13 -9.64
CA GLY A 4 -31.01 13.69 -10.78
C GLY A 4 -29.57 13.28 -10.43
N GLU A 5 -29.12 13.50 -9.20
CA GLU A 5 -27.76 13.19 -8.74
C GLU A 5 -27.71 11.80 -8.07
N PRO A 6 -26.80 10.90 -8.48
CA PRO A 6 -26.71 9.52 -7.97
C PRO A 6 -26.05 9.41 -6.59
N GLN A 7 -25.34 10.46 -6.15
CA GLN A 7 -24.59 10.49 -4.91
C GLN A 7 -24.75 11.85 -4.24
N LEU A 8 -25.04 11.87 -2.94
CA LEU A 8 -25.30 13.09 -2.16
C LEU A 8 -24.83 12.92 -0.71
N ALA A 9 -24.40 14.01 -0.09
CA ALA A 9 -24.15 14.08 1.34
C ALA A 9 -24.87 15.29 1.94
N VAL A 10 -25.62 15.09 3.03
CA VAL A 10 -26.27 16.17 3.79
C VAL A 10 -25.42 16.49 5.02
N ARG A 11 -25.05 17.76 5.18
CA ARG A 11 -24.30 18.27 6.34
C ARG A 11 -24.89 19.61 6.74
N GLU A 12 -25.35 19.74 7.99
CA GLU A 12 -25.94 20.98 8.52
C GLU A 12 -27.07 21.56 7.63
N GLY A 13 -27.91 20.70 7.06
CA GLY A 13 -28.99 21.11 6.15
C GLY A 13 -28.53 21.46 4.72
N VAL A 14 -27.23 21.46 4.45
CA VAL A 14 -26.67 21.70 3.11
C VAL A 14 -26.48 20.39 2.36
N VAL A 15 -26.98 20.36 1.12
CA VAL A 15 -26.77 19.23 0.18
C VAL A 15 -25.45 19.45 -0.55
N ARG A 16 -24.55 18.46 -0.47
CA ARG A 16 -23.28 18.41 -1.21
C ARG A 16 -23.31 17.27 -2.21
N VAL A 17 -22.76 17.51 -3.40
CA VAL A 17 -22.71 16.53 -4.49
C VAL A 17 -21.23 16.26 -4.81
N PRO A 18 -20.76 15.00 -4.80
CA PRO A 18 -19.37 14.70 -5.08
C PRO A 18 -19.05 14.94 -6.57
N ARG A 19 -17.88 15.54 -6.80
CA ARG A 19 -17.29 15.73 -8.13
C ARG A 19 -15.80 15.36 -8.05
N LEU A 20 -15.32 14.64 -9.05
CA LEU A 20 -13.89 14.43 -9.23
C LEU A 20 -13.28 15.71 -9.83
N ALA A 21 -12.27 16.26 -9.18
CA ALA A 21 -11.52 17.41 -9.64
C ALA A 21 -10.04 17.04 -9.76
N ARG A 22 -9.33 17.71 -10.67
CA ARG A 22 -7.87 17.60 -10.73
C ARG A 22 -7.25 18.28 -9.51
N VAL A 23 -6.33 17.58 -8.85
CA VAL A 23 -5.49 18.13 -7.78
C VAL A 23 -4.09 18.29 -8.36
N ALA A 24 -3.49 19.47 -8.20
CA ALA A 24 -2.11 19.67 -8.61
C ALA A 24 -1.19 18.75 -7.79
N ALA A 25 -0.24 18.09 -8.44
CA ALA A 25 0.76 17.30 -7.73
C ALA A 25 1.53 18.21 -6.77
N ALA A 26 1.72 17.75 -5.53
CA ALA A 26 2.56 18.46 -4.58
C ALA A 26 3.99 18.52 -5.15
N SER A 27 4.56 19.73 -5.19
CA SER A 27 5.90 20.00 -5.76
C SER A 27 7.04 19.90 -4.74
N GLY A 28 6.73 19.61 -3.47
CA GLY A 28 7.73 19.46 -2.41
C GLY A 28 8.14 18.01 -2.16
N GLU A 29 9.36 17.81 -1.63
CA GLU A 29 9.78 16.54 -1.02
C GLU A 29 8.90 16.25 0.22
N LEU A 30 7.68 15.77 0.00
CA LEU A 30 6.96 15.04 1.03
C LEU A 30 7.66 13.69 1.17
N ARG A 31 8.73 13.65 1.96
CA ARG A 31 9.29 12.37 2.42
C ARG A 31 8.24 11.74 3.30
N PRO A 32 7.67 10.58 2.91
CA PRO A 32 6.77 9.89 3.80
C PRO A 32 7.55 9.57 5.07
N VAL A 33 6.94 9.84 6.23
CA VAL A 33 7.49 9.40 7.53
C VAL A 33 7.20 7.91 7.65
N VAL A 34 7.79 7.11 6.76
CA VAL A 34 7.91 5.68 7.03
C VAL A 34 9.04 5.59 8.03
N ASP A 35 8.73 5.15 9.25
CA ASP A 35 9.78 4.81 10.19
C ASP A 35 10.56 3.63 9.63
N ALA A 36 11.68 3.93 8.97
CA ALA A 36 12.55 2.93 8.34
C ALA A 36 13.16 1.95 9.36
N LEU A 37 13.13 2.29 10.66
CA LEU A 37 13.59 1.43 11.75
C LEU A 37 12.49 0.46 12.23
N GLY A 38 11.22 0.76 11.93
CA GLY A 38 10.08 -0.10 12.23
C GLY A 38 9.82 -1.19 11.19
N THR A 39 8.93 -2.14 11.51
CA THR A 39 8.43 -3.14 10.57
C THR A 39 7.29 -2.58 9.74
N VAL A 40 7.40 -2.66 8.41
CA VAL A 40 6.33 -2.30 7.47
C VAL A 40 5.57 -3.55 7.03
N LEU A 41 4.26 -3.56 7.29
CA LEU A 41 3.34 -4.60 6.83
C LEU A 41 2.79 -4.25 5.43
N VAL A 42 2.93 -5.18 4.49
CA VAL A 42 2.31 -5.10 3.16
C VAL A 42 1.28 -6.20 3.02
N THR A 43 0.00 -5.83 2.91
CA THR A 43 -1.10 -6.77 2.63
C THR A 43 -1.29 -6.97 1.14
N GLY A 44 -1.69 -8.17 0.72
CA GLY A 44 -1.77 -8.49 -0.70
C GLY A 44 -0.39 -8.47 -1.36
N ALA A 45 0.67 -8.72 -0.58
CA ALA A 45 2.06 -8.61 -1.02
C ALA A 45 2.39 -9.49 -2.22
N SER A 46 1.71 -10.63 -2.36
CA SER A 46 1.85 -11.53 -3.51
C SER A 46 1.04 -11.12 -4.74
N GLY A 47 0.40 -9.96 -4.73
CA GLY A 47 -0.32 -9.39 -5.87
C GLY A 47 0.61 -8.57 -6.77
N MET A 48 0.14 -8.21 -7.98
CA MET A 48 0.94 -7.49 -8.98
C MET A 48 1.57 -6.21 -8.43
N LEU A 49 0.83 -5.41 -7.66
CA LEU A 49 1.34 -4.17 -7.07
C LEU A 49 2.10 -4.38 -5.76
N GLY A 50 1.78 -5.44 -5.00
CA GLY A 50 2.35 -5.66 -3.67
C GLY A 50 3.87 -5.80 -3.68
N GLY A 51 4.40 -6.58 -4.64
CA GLY A 51 5.85 -6.72 -4.83
C GLY A 51 6.52 -5.42 -5.28
N LEU A 52 5.88 -4.66 -6.18
CA LEU A 52 6.41 -3.36 -6.63
C LEU A 52 6.49 -2.35 -5.47
N VAL A 53 5.46 -2.31 -4.61
CA VAL A 53 5.46 -1.48 -3.42
C VAL A 53 6.55 -1.91 -2.44
N ALA A 54 6.71 -3.21 -2.19
CA ALA A 54 7.77 -3.71 -1.30
C ALA A 54 9.17 -3.31 -1.79
N ARG A 55 9.44 -3.42 -3.11
CA ARG A 55 10.70 -2.97 -3.70
C ARG A 55 10.90 -1.46 -3.56
N HIS A 56 9.87 -0.66 -3.84
CA HIS A 56 9.94 0.79 -3.70
C HIS A 56 10.21 1.22 -2.25
N LEU A 57 9.61 0.54 -1.27
CA LEU A 57 9.84 0.80 0.15
C LEU A 57 11.29 0.55 0.57
N VAL A 58 11.92 -0.51 0.07
CA VAL A 58 13.33 -0.82 0.39
C VAL A 58 14.29 0.13 -0.34
N ALA A 59 14.05 0.38 -1.62
CA ALA A 59 14.94 1.16 -2.49
C ALA A 59 14.86 2.67 -2.21
N GLU A 60 13.65 3.22 -2.14
CA GLU A 60 13.44 4.68 -2.09
C GLU A 60 13.15 5.19 -0.66
N HIS A 61 12.58 4.34 0.21
CA HIS A 61 12.21 4.74 1.57
C HIS A 61 13.11 4.13 2.66
N GLY A 62 14.12 3.34 2.27
CA GLY A 62 15.11 2.79 3.21
C GLY A 62 14.56 1.77 4.21
N VAL A 63 13.37 1.21 3.98
CA VAL A 63 12.77 0.20 4.87
C VAL A 63 13.65 -1.04 4.92
N ARG A 64 13.87 -1.57 6.14
CA ARG A 64 14.71 -2.76 6.37
C ARG A 64 13.99 -3.92 7.06
N SER A 65 12.77 -3.74 7.53
CA SER A 65 11.96 -4.82 8.10
C SER A 65 10.59 -4.86 7.40
N LEU A 66 10.31 -5.96 6.72
CA LEU A 66 9.09 -6.17 5.95
C LEU A 66 8.34 -7.40 6.45
N LEU A 67 7.04 -7.23 6.68
CA LEU A 67 6.09 -8.33 6.83
C LEU A 67 5.19 -8.37 5.59
N LEU A 68 5.37 -9.40 4.76
CA LEU A 68 4.62 -9.61 3.54
C LEU A 68 3.47 -10.57 3.81
N VAL A 69 2.25 -10.06 3.75
CA VAL A 69 1.03 -10.83 4.05
C VAL A 69 0.21 -11.08 2.80
N SER A 70 -0.14 -12.34 2.61
CA SER A 70 -1.18 -12.74 1.66
C SER A 70 -1.79 -14.05 2.13
N ARG A 71 -2.97 -14.40 1.61
CA ARG A 71 -3.63 -15.68 1.94
C ARG A 71 -2.76 -16.90 1.62
N ARG A 72 -1.96 -16.84 0.54
CA ARG A 72 -1.08 -17.93 0.10
C ARG A 72 0.29 -17.90 0.79
N GLY A 73 0.69 -16.77 1.37
CA GLY A 73 2.00 -16.62 2.01
C GLY A 73 3.14 -17.04 1.09
N ALA A 74 4.05 -17.86 1.63
CA ALA A 74 5.23 -18.35 0.92
C ALA A 74 4.91 -19.25 -0.29
N GLU A 75 3.70 -19.85 -0.33
CA GLU A 75 3.23 -20.67 -1.44
C GLU A 75 2.70 -19.82 -2.62
N ALA A 76 2.72 -18.49 -2.51
CA ALA A 76 2.33 -17.64 -3.63
C ALA A 76 3.42 -17.66 -4.72
N PRO A 77 3.05 -17.74 -6.02
CA PRO A 77 4.02 -17.65 -7.10
C PRO A 77 4.86 -16.38 -7.00
N GLY A 78 6.19 -16.52 -7.07
CA GLY A 78 7.12 -15.39 -6.99
C GLY A 78 7.45 -14.90 -5.57
N ALA A 79 6.87 -15.49 -4.51
CA ALA A 79 7.07 -15.02 -3.14
C ALA A 79 8.51 -15.27 -2.65
N ALA A 80 9.06 -16.44 -2.94
CA ALA A 80 10.43 -16.79 -2.56
C ALA A 80 11.45 -15.91 -3.29
N GLU A 81 11.25 -15.69 -4.59
CA GLU A 81 12.10 -14.83 -5.42
C GLU A 81 12.06 -13.38 -4.95
N LEU A 82 10.86 -12.86 -4.64
CA LEU A 82 10.70 -11.51 -4.10
C LEU A 82 11.39 -11.36 -2.73
N ALA A 83 11.26 -12.34 -1.83
CA ALA A 83 11.91 -12.29 -0.53
C ALA A 83 13.44 -12.31 -0.66
N ALA A 84 13.98 -13.13 -1.56
CA ALA A 84 15.42 -13.17 -1.84
C ALA A 84 15.93 -11.82 -2.38
N GLU A 85 15.27 -11.23 -3.37
CA GLU A 85 15.66 -9.93 -3.95
C GLU A 85 15.67 -8.80 -2.90
N LEU A 86 14.63 -8.76 -2.05
CA LEU A 86 14.54 -7.77 -0.98
C LEU A 86 15.61 -8.01 0.10
N ALA A 87 15.94 -9.26 0.40
CA ALA A 87 17.02 -9.61 1.32
C ALA A 87 18.41 -9.24 0.78
N GLU A 88 18.66 -9.47 -0.51
CA GLU A 88 19.88 -9.00 -1.21
C GLU A 88 20.01 -7.47 -1.16
N SER A 89 18.87 -6.77 -1.15
CA SER A 89 18.80 -5.31 -0.98
C SER A 89 18.93 -4.85 0.49
N GLY A 90 19.17 -5.77 1.43
CA GLY A 90 19.42 -5.49 2.85
C GLY A 90 18.19 -5.49 3.75
N ALA A 91 17.02 -5.94 3.27
CA ALA A 91 15.81 -6.03 4.09
C ALA A 91 15.64 -7.40 4.75
N SER A 92 15.24 -7.43 6.02
CA SER A 92 14.69 -8.61 6.66
C SER A 92 13.23 -8.79 6.24
N VAL A 93 12.90 -9.94 5.67
CA VAL A 93 11.56 -10.22 5.14
C VAL A 93 10.96 -11.42 5.85
N VAL A 94 9.76 -11.24 6.40
CA VAL A 94 8.90 -12.31 6.90
C VAL A 94 7.71 -12.44 5.97
N ILE A 95 7.45 -13.64 5.45
CA ILE A 95 6.24 -13.93 4.69
C ILE A 95 5.27 -14.68 5.60
N ALA A 96 4.05 -14.16 5.74
CA ALA A 96 2.99 -14.79 6.51
C ALA A 96 1.80 -15.13 5.62
N ALA A 97 1.35 -16.39 5.71
CA ALA A 97 0.05 -16.80 5.20
C ALA A 97 -1.02 -16.33 6.19
N ALA A 98 -1.82 -15.33 5.81
CA ALA A 98 -2.93 -14.86 6.63
C ALA A 98 -4.08 -14.35 5.76
N ASP A 99 -5.30 -14.55 6.27
CA ASP A 99 -6.47 -13.82 5.80
C ASP A 99 -6.60 -12.50 6.56
N VAL A 100 -6.93 -11.42 5.86
CA VAL A 100 -7.04 -10.05 6.40
C VAL A 100 -8.48 -9.58 6.52
N ALA A 101 -9.44 -10.45 6.16
CA ALA A 101 -10.87 -10.22 6.25
C ALA A 101 -11.46 -10.54 7.62
#